data_AF-A0A225V4H6-F1
#
_entry.id   AF-A0A225V4H6-F1
#
_cell.length_a   1.000
_cell.length_b   1.000
_cell.length_c   1.000
_cell.angle_alpha   90.00
_cell.angle_beta   90.00
_cell.angle_gamma   90.00
#
_symmetry.space_group_name_H-M   'P 1'
#
loop_
_entity.id
_entity.type
_entity.pdbx_description
1 polymer ?
#
loop_
_entity_poly.entity_id
_entity_poly.type
_entity_poly.pdbx_seq_one_letter_code
_entity_poly.pdbx_strand_id
1 'polypeptide(L)'
;MLRTLSPTEEHGVALGFIIREQHEVASAKPVSPRETPRKEYLKLRVSYYMGREGETLLRWLVELDTAVMAQRLVDPLAKVAFAMSCLGGRARSWDYGRRLTDPTYGSFKKPPQNEFRSRAEFPDLQQGKQDIHAYAQRARYFVSNVVTNPMDEATKVVMVMTELKDEPVTTYLF
;
A
#
# COMPACT_ATOMS: atom_id res chain seq x y z
N MET A 1 -22.76 74.67 29.92
CA MET A 1 -22.11 75.10 28.67
C MET A 1 -21.26 73.94 28.16
N LEU A 2 -21.66 73.31 27.06
CA LEU A 2 -20.91 72.20 26.44
C LEU A 2 -19.78 72.80 25.59
N ARG A 3 -18.53 72.50 25.94
CA ARG A 3 -17.36 72.91 25.14
C ARG A 3 -17.29 71.99 23.91
N THR A 4 -17.46 72.55 22.73
CA THR A 4 -17.16 71.90 21.45
C THR A 4 -15.67 72.01 21.18
N LEU A 5 -15.00 70.87 20.97
CA LEU A 5 -13.58 70.83 20.62
C LEU A 5 -13.39 71.36 19.20
N SER A 6 -12.28 72.05 18.96
CA SER A 6 -11.90 72.45 17.61
C SER A 6 -11.45 71.22 16.80
N PRO A 7 -11.54 71.25 15.45
CA PRO A 7 -11.18 70.11 14.61
C PRO A 7 -9.77 69.58 14.89
N THR A 8 -8.81 70.46 15.22
CA THR A 8 -7.43 70.07 15.53
C THR A 8 -7.31 69.31 16.86
N GLU A 9 -8.13 69.66 17.85
CA GLU A 9 -8.16 68.97 19.14
C GLU A 9 -8.81 67.59 19.03
N GLU A 10 -9.85 67.45 18.20
CA GLU A 10 -10.48 66.15 17.91
C GLU A 10 -9.50 65.19 17.22
N HIS A 11 -8.70 65.68 16.28
CA HIS A 11 -7.65 64.88 15.63
C HIS A 11 -6.57 64.43 16.62
N GLY A 12 -6.17 65.30 17.56
CA GLY A 12 -5.21 64.95 18.60
C GLY A 12 -5.73 63.85 19.54
N VAL A 13 -7.01 63.91 19.91
CA VAL A 13 -7.67 62.89 20.76
C VAL A 13 -7.79 61.57 20.01
N ALA A 14 -8.20 61.59 18.74
CA ALA A 14 -8.32 60.39 17.92
C ALA A 14 -6.98 59.68 17.73
N LEU A 15 -5.91 60.43 17.44
CA LEU A 15 -4.56 59.87 17.32
C LEU A 15 -4.06 59.30 18.65
N GLY A 16 -4.30 59.99 19.76
CA GLY A 16 -3.94 59.50 21.10
C GLY A 16 -4.64 58.20 21.47
N PHE A 17 -5.90 58.02 21.06
CA PHE A 17 -6.64 56.78 21.26
C PHE A 17 -6.07 55.63 20.42
N ILE A 18 -5.78 55.86 19.13
CA ILE A 18 -5.21 54.85 18.23
C ILE A 18 -3.84 54.38 18.72
N ILE A 19 -2.96 55.30 19.13
CA ILE A 19 -1.62 54.95 19.63
C ILE A 19 -1.71 54.11 20.92
N ARG A 20 -2.65 54.44 21.81
CA ARG A 20 -2.88 53.69 23.05
C ARG A 20 -3.40 52.28 22.78
N GLU A 21 -4.36 52.14 21.87
CA GLU A 21 -4.87 50.82 21.47
C GLU A 21 -3.81 49.97 20.78
N GLN A 22 -3.01 50.55 19.88
CA GLN A 22 -1.89 49.85 19.25
C GLN A 22 -0.87 49.37 20.31
N HIS A 23 -0.61 50.17 21.35
CA HIS A 23 0.28 49.82 22.44
C HIS A 23 -0.29 48.73 23.35
N GLU A 24 -1.59 48.76 23.68
CA GLU A 24 -2.27 47.71 24.45
C GLU A 24 -2.32 46.38 23.68
N VAL A 25 -2.60 46.42 22.38
CA VAL A 25 -2.58 45.24 21.50
C VAL A 25 -1.15 44.68 21.34
N ALA A 26 -0.14 45.54 21.23
CA ALA A 26 1.26 45.12 21.17
C ALA A 26 1.81 44.60 22.51
N SER A 27 1.25 45.08 23.64
CA SER A 27 1.61 44.64 24.99
C SER A 27 0.82 43.41 25.47
N ALA A 28 -0.25 43.03 24.77
CA ALA A 28 -0.94 41.78 25.01
C ALA A 28 -0.01 40.60 24.69
N LYS A 29 0.38 39.84 25.72
CA LYS A 29 1.13 38.60 25.53
C LYS A 29 0.38 37.72 24.52
N PRO A 30 1.07 37.12 23.54
CA PRO A 30 0.41 36.18 22.64
C PRO A 30 -0.21 35.08 23.48
N VAL A 31 -1.54 34.99 23.45
CA VAL A 31 -2.25 33.82 23.96
C VAL A 31 -1.68 32.66 23.16
N SER A 32 -0.94 31.79 23.86
CA SER A 32 -0.44 30.54 23.31
C SER A 32 -1.56 29.89 22.50
N PRO A 33 -1.30 29.43 21.26
CA PRO A 33 -2.28 28.61 20.55
C PRO A 33 -2.70 27.51 21.52
N ARG A 34 -3.99 27.45 21.83
CA ARG A 34 -4.60 26.42 22.65
C ARG A 34 -4.08 25.09 22.12
N GLU A 35 -3.20 24.43 22.86
CA GLU A 35 -2.58 23.19 22.41
C GLU A 35 -3.73 22.22 22.15
N THR A 36 -3.99 21.96 20.88
CA THR A 36 -4.82 20.83 20.50
C THR A 36 -4.12 19.61 21.09
N PRO A 37 -4.83 18.71 21.80
CA PRO A 37 -4.19 17.52 22.33
C PRO A 37 -3.54 16.82 21.14
N ARG A 38 -2.20 16.78 21.11
CA ARG A 38 -1.48 15.97 20.13
C ARG A 38 -2.02 14.57 20.33
N LYS A 39 -2.85 14.08 19.41
CA LYS A 39 -3.31 12.70 19.44
C LYS A 39 -2.04 11.85 19.41
N GLU A 40 -1.68 11.25 20.53
CA GLU A 40 -0.52 10.38 20.62
C GLU A 40 -0.80 9.17 19.72
N TYR A 41 -0.05 9.07 18.63
CA TYR A 41 -0.11 7.93 17.72
C TYR A 41 0.90 6.90 18.20
N LEU A 42 0.45 5.66 18.38
CA LEU A 42 1.32 4.57 18.82
C LEU A 42 2.08 4.03 17.61
N LYS A 43 3.39 4.29 17.56
CA LYS A 43 4.28 3.72 16.54
C LYS A 43 4.66 2.29 16.92
N LEU A 44 3.83 1.34 16.52
CA LEU A 44 4.14 -0.09 16.66
C LEU A 44 5.24 -0.51 15.69
N ARG A 45 6.16 -1.37 16.16
CA ARG A 45 7.17 -2.02 15.32
C ARG A 45 6.54 -3.23 14.65
N VAL A 46 6.68 -3.31 13.33
CA VAL A 46 6.28 -4.48 12.53
C VAL A 46 7.53 -5.28 12.20
N SER A 47 7.44 -6.61 12.32
CA SER A 47 8.52 -7.50 11.91
C SER A 47 8.72 -7.42 10.39
N TYR A 48 9.97 -7.56 9.92
CA TYR A 48 10.20 -7.61 8.48
C TYR A 48 9.64 -8.91 7.89
N TYR A 49 8.84 -8.82 6.83
CA TYR A 49 8.48 -9.97 6.02
C TYR A 49 9.52 -10.16 4.92
N MET A 50 10.24 -11.28 4.96
CA MET A 50 11.31 -11.59 4.01
C MET A 50 10.82 -12.45 2.85
N GLY A 51 9.65 -13.09 3.02
CA GLY A 51 9.12 -14.08 2.07
C GLY A 51 9.91 -15.38 2.12
N ARG A 52 10.38 -15.78 3.30
CA ARG A 52 11.09 -17.06 3.52
C ARG A 52 10.12 -18.23 3.64
N GLU A 53 10.61 -19.42 3.36
CA GLU A 53 9.82 -20.64 3.58
C GLU A 53 9.56 -20.82 5.09
N GLY A 54 8.31 -21.08 5.46
CA GLY A 54 7.86 -21.13 6.85
C GLY A 54 7.47 -19.78 7.48
N GLU A 55 7.74 -18.64 6.83
CA GLU A 55 7.17 -17.35 7.26
C GLU A 55 5.70 -17.26 6.85
N THR A 56 4.82 -17.00 7.81
CA THR A 56 3.39 -16.91 7.56
C THR A 56 2.98 -15.48 7.16
N LEU A 57 2.62 -15.26 5.90
CA LEU A 57 2.15 -13.94 5.44
C LEU A 57 0.94 -13.44 6.23
N LEU A 58 -0.02 -14.32 6.54
CA LEU A 58 -1.23 -13.94 7.27
C LEU A 58 -0.93 -13.34 8.65
N ARG A 59 -0.03 -13.95 9.40
CA ARG A 59 0.42 -13.42 10.71
C ARG A 59 1.05 -12.04 10.55
N TRP A 60 1.92 -11.87 9.55
CA TRP A 60 2.56 -10.59 9.29
C TRP A 60 1.55 -9.50 8.88
N LEU A 61 0.56 -9.84 8.04
CA LEU A 61 -0.52 -8.92 7.65
C LEU A 61 -1.34 -8.45 8.86
N VAL A 62 -1.58 -9.32 9.83
CA VAL A 62 -2.26 -8.95 11.08
C VAL A 62 -1.40 -7.97 11.90
N GLU A 63 -0.09 -8.22 12.03
CA GLU A 63 0.84 -7.28 12.68
C GLU A 63 0.86 -5.91 11.96
N LEU A 64 0.90 -5.92 10.62
CA LEU A 64 0.88 -4.72 9.79
C LEU A 64 -0.43 -3.93 9.93
N ASP A 65 -1.59 -4.58 9.79
CA ASP A 65 -2.90 -3.93 9.91
C ASP A 65 -3.09 -3.34 11.31
N THR A 66 -2.59 -4.01 12.36
CA THR A 66 -2.58 -3.50 13.73
C THR A 66 -1.74 -2.22 13.85
N ALA A 67 -0.54 -2.19 13.25
CA ALA A 67 0.31 -1.01 13.25
C ALA A 67 -0.27 0.16 12.45
N VAL A 68 -0.90 -0.12 11.30
CA VAL A 68 -1.62 0.87 10.49
C VAL A 68 -2.76 1.50 11.29
N MET A 69 -3.54 0.69 12.03
CA MET A 69 -4.60 1.17 12.90
C MET A 69 -4.06 2.01 14.07
N ALA A 70 -3.02 1.53 14.75
CA ALA A 70 -2.41 2.22 15.89
C ALA A 70 -1.78 3.58 15.51
N GLN A 71 -1.20 3.66 14.31
CA GLN A 71 -0.64 4.89 13.75
C GLN A 71 -1.71 5.78 13.08
N ARG A 72 -2.95 5.27 12.94
CA ARG A 72 -4.08 5.95 12.28
C ARG A 72 -3.72 6.44 10.88
N LEU A 73 -2.97 5.64 10.12
CA LEU A 73 -2.69 5.95 8.72
C LEU A 73 -4.00 5.87 7.95
N VAL A 74 -4.49 7.01 7.46
CA VAL A 74 -5.72 7.09 6.64
C VAL A 74 -5.35 7.12 5.17
N ASP A 75 -4.35 7.93 4.83
CA ASP A 75 -3.86 8.12 3.46
C ASP A 75 -3.42 6.77 2.85
N PRO A 76 -4.02 6.36 1.71
CA PRO A 76 -3.65 5.13 1.02
C PRO A 76 -2.17 5.07 0.65
N LEU A 77 -1.57 6.18 0.24
CA LEU A 77 -0.16 6.20 -0.17
C LEU A 77 0.78 6.01 1.03
N ALA A 78 0.45 6.62 2.18
CA ALA A 78 1.16 6.41 3.44
C ALA A 78 1.05 4.96 3.93
N LYS A 79 -0.12 4.31 3.80
CA LYS A 79 -0.28 2.87 4.11
C LYS A 79 0.62 2.00 3.23
N VAL A 80 0.69 2.29 1.94
CA VAL A 80 1.56 1.58 0.99
C VAL A 80 3.03 1.80 1.34
N ALA A 81 3.46 3.05 1.54
CA ALA A 81 4.85 3.36 1.89
C ALA A 81 5.26 2.70 3.23
N PHE A 82 4.37 2.69 4.21
CA PHE A 82 4.58 2.01 5.48
C PHE A 82 4.70 0.49 5.30
N ALA A 83 3.78 -0.15 4.57
CA ALA A 83 3.85 -1.58 4.26
C ALA A 83 5.17 -1.96 3.58
N MET A 84 5.61 -1.19 2.58
CA MET A 84 6.88 -1.40 1.91
C MET A 84 8.10 -1.27 2.82
N SER A 85 8.05 -0.34 3.76
CA SER A 85 9.13 -0.17 4.75
C SER A 85 9.29 -1.39 5.66
N CYS A 86 8.26 -2.24 5.73
CA CYS A 86 8.24 -3.48 6.51
C CYS A 86 8.57 -4.73 5.67
N LEU A 87 8.90 -4.57 4.38
CA LEU A 87 9.32 -5.67 3.50
C LEU A 87 10.85 -5.76 3.42
N GLY A 88 11.35 -7.00 3.35
CA GLY A 88 12.74 -7.30 3.09
C GLY A 88 12.91 -8.47 2.14
N GLY A 89 14.16 -8.81 1.81
CA GLY A 89 14.50 -9.99 1.02
C GLY A 89 13.68 -10.13 -0.28
N ARG A 90 13.16 -11.33 -0.51
CA ARG A 90 12.37 -11.66 -1.71
C ARG A 90 11.06 -10.88 -1.79
N ALA A 91 10.44 -10.62 -0.65
CA ALA A 91 9.17 -9.89 -0.61
C ALA A 91 9.34 -8.43 -1.07
N ARG A 92 10.46 -7.79 -0.72
CA ARG A 92 10.77 -6.42 -1.18
C ARG A 92 11.03 -6.36 -2.68
N SER A 93 11.80 -7.30 -3.22
CA SER A 93 12.06 -7.38 -4.67
C SER A 93 10.78 -7.60 -5.47
N TRP A 94 9.87 -8.45 -4.99
CA TRP A 94 8.59 -8.69 -5.63
C TRP A 94 7.68 -7.46 -5.65
N ASP A 95 7.58 -6.76 -4.51
CA ASP A 95 6.70 -5.61 -4.40
C ASP A 95 7.10 -4.44 -5.33
N TYR A 96 8.40 -4.19 -5.51
CA TYR A 96 8.88 -3.21 -6.50
C TYR A 96 8.46 -3.57 -7.93
N GLY A 97 8.45 -4.86 -8.29
CA GLY A 97 7.95 -5.33 -9.59
C GLY A 97 6.43 -5.14 -9.75
N ARG A 98 5.66 -5.36 -8.68
CA ARG A 98 4.20 -5.19 -8.65
C ARG A 98 3.75 -3.74 -8.68
N ARG A 99 4.49 -2.82 -8.06
CA ARG A 99 4.18 -1.39 -8.03
C ARG A 99 4.06 -0.73 -9.40
N LEU A 100 4.72 -1.29 -10.41
CA LEU A 100 4.59 -0.86 -11.81
C LEU A 100 3.22 -1.21 -12.41
N THR A 101 2.46 -2.12 -11.77
CA THR A 101 1.19 -2.66 -12.29
C THR A 101 -0.03 -2.32 -11.43
N ASP A 102 0.10 -2.30 -10.09
CA ASP A 102 -0.98 -1.90 -9.17
C ASP A 102 -0.40 -1.34 -7.85
N PRO A 103 -0.45 -0.02 -7.63
CA PRO A 103 0.13 0.62 -6.44
C PRO A 103 -0.80 0.61 -5.20
N THR A 104 -1.88 -0.17 -5.18
CA THR A 104 -2.89 -0.13 -4.10
C THR A 104 -2.51 -0.95 -2.87
N TYR A 105 -2.83 -0.48 -1.65
CA TYR A 105 -2.58 -1.22 -0.39
C TYR A 105 -3.20 -2.63 -0.34
N GLY A 106 -4.29 -2.87 -1.07
CA GLY A 106 -4.89 -4.21 -1.17
C GLY A 106 -4.01 -5.24 -1.88
N SER A 107 -3.04 -4.79 -2.68
CA SER A 107 -2.16 -5.67 -3.46
C SER A 107 -1.22 -6.50 -2.57
N PHE A 108 -0.89 -6.03 -1.36
CA PHE A 108 -0.09 -6.76 -0.36
C PHE A 108 -0.81 -7.97 0.23
N LYS A 109 -2.15 -8.03 0.12
CA LYS A 109 -2.96 -9.16 0.64
C LYS A 109 -2.95 -10.38 -0.28
N LYS A 110 -2.35 -10.28 -1.48
CA LYS A 110 -2.24 -11.37 -2.46
C LYS A 110 -0.77 -11.80 -2.55
N PRO A 111 -0.36 -12.87 -1.83
CA PRO A 111 1.06 -13.25 -1.73
C PRO A 111 1.73 -13.53 -3.07
N PRO A 112 3.06 -13.33 -3.17
CA PRO A 112 3.90 -13.86 -4.25
C PRO A 112 4.07 -15.38 -4.22
N GLN A 113 3.73 -16.04 -3.13
CA GLN A 113 4.15 -17.42 -2.91
C GLN A 113 3.43 -18.41 -3.81
N ASN A 114 2.16 -18.19 -4.13
CA ASN A 114 1.48 -18.99 -5.14
C ASN A 114 2.01 -18.66 -6.54
N GLU A 115 2.29 -17.40 -6.87
CA GLU A 115 2.77 -16.98 -8.19
C GLU A 115 4.20 -17.46 -8.49
N PHE A 116 5.16 -17.19 -7.61
CA PHE A 116 6.56 -17.57 -7.79
C PHE A 116 6.72 -19.09 -7.79
N ARG A 117 6.03 -19.78 -6.87
CA ARG A 117 5.95 -21.23 -6.86
C ARG A 117 5.30 -21.76 -8.13
N SER A 118 4.18 -21.16 -8.56
CA SER A 118 3.51 -21.59 -9.79
C SER A 118 4.40 -21.39 -11.01
N ARG A 119 5.16 -20.29 -11.09
CA ARG A 119 6.14 -20.07 -12.16
C ARG A 119 7.28 -21.09 -12.14
N ALA A 120 7.72 -21.52 -10.98
CA ALA A 120 8.79 -22.50 -10.84
C ALA A 120 8.32 -23.94 -11.09
N GLU A 121 7.13 -24.30 -10.64
CA GLU A 121 6.57 -25.66 -10.72
C GLU A 121 5.80 -25.93 -12.02
N PHE A 122 5.32 -24.89 -12.72
CA PHE A 122 4.55 -25.07 -13.97
C PHE A 122 5.34 -25.70 -15.12
N PRO A 123 6.62 -25.36 -15.35
CA PRO A 123 7.43 -26.04 -16.38
C PRO A 123 7.65 -27.53 -16.08
N ASP A 124 7.61 -27.93 -14.82
CA ASP A 124 7.77 -29.33 -14.39
C ASP A 124 6.42 -30.08 -14.36
N LEU A 125 5.33 -29.45 -14.86
CA LEU A 125 4.01 -30.04 -14.86
C LEU A 125 3.92 -31.17 -15.90
N GLN A 126 3.82 -32.41 -15.42
CA GLN A 126 3.62 -33.58 -16.28
C GLN A 126 2.26 -34.24 -16.05
N GLN A 127 1.64 -34.78 -17.12
CA GLN A 127 0.38 -35.52 -17.00
C GLN A 127 0.52 -36.76 -16.08
N GLY A 128 1.68 -37.44 -16.12
CA GLY A 128 1.97 -38.54 -15.20
C GLY A 128 1.04 -39.75 -15.38
N LYS A 129 0.18 -40.01 -14.39
CA LYS A 129 -0.92 -41.01 -14.42
C LYS A 129 -2.31 -40.35 -14.30
N GLN A 130 -2.37 -39.02 -14.40
CA GLN A 130 -3.60 -38.24 -14.22
C GLN A 130 -4.42 -38.28 -15.51
N ASP A 131 -5.75 -38.27 -15.37
CA ASP A 131 -6.63 -38.04 -16.52
C ASP A 131 -6.48 -36.61 -17.05
N ILE A 132 -6.93 -36.39 -18.29
CA ILE A 132 -6.78 -35.12 -19.00
C ILE A 132 -7.51 -33.97 -18.26
N HIS A 133 -8.64 -34.23 -17.60
CA HIS A 133 -9.35 -33.19 -16.86
C HIS A 133 -8.61 -32.77 -15.60
N ALA A 134 -8.08 -33.72 -14.83
CA ALA A 134 -7.27 -33.45 -13.65
C ALA A 134 -5.98 -32.69 -14.00
N TYR A 135 -5.31 -33.08 -15.09
CA TYR A 135 -4.14 -32.38 -15.63
C TYR A 135 -4.50 -30.95 -16.07
N ALA A 136 -5.58 -30.78 -16.83
CA ALA A 136 -6.04 -29.46 -17.29
C ALA A 136 -6.49 -28.54 -16.14
N GLN A 137 -7.03 -29.09 -15.06
CA GLN A 137 -7.36 -28.31 -13.85
C GLN A 137 -6.08 -27.84 -13.14
N ARG A 138 -5.05 -28.68 -13.03
CA ARG A 138 -3.75 -28.27 -12.48
C ARG A 138 -3.06 -27.21 -13.34
N ALA A 139 -3.04 -27.38 -14.65
CA ALA A 139 -2.51 -26.37 -15.57
C ALA A 139 -3.23 -25.02 -15.40
N ARG A 140 -4.57 -25.02 -15.33
CA ARG A 140 -5.38 -23.82 -15.07
C ARG A 140 -5.08 -23.19 -13.71
N TYR A 141 -4.87 -24.01 -12.68
CA TYR A 141 -4.48 -23.53 -11.35
C TYR A 141 -3.14 -22.79 -11.41
N PHE A 142 -2.12 -23.38 -12.04
CA PHE A 142 -0.81 -22.73 -12.20
C PHE A 142 -0.91 -21.43 -13.00
N VAL A 143 -1.61 -21.44 -14.14
CA VAL A 143 -1.81 -20.24 -14.97
C VAL A 143 -2.56 -19.14 -14.21
N SER A 144 -3.60 -19.48 -13.45
CA SER A 144 -4.39 -18.49 -12.69
C SER A 144 -3.63 -17.85 -11.52
N ASN A 145 -2.57 -18.51 -11.03
CA ASN A 145 -1.68 -17.95 -10.03
C ASN A 145 -0.63 -16.99 -10.63
N VAL A 146 -0.36 -17.03 -11.94
CA VAL A 146 0.59 -16.13 -12.61
C VAL A 146 -0.14 -14.88 -13.09
N VAL A 147 -0.20 -13.87 -12.22
CA VAL A 147 -0.95 -12.63 -12.46
C VAL A 147 -0.07 -11.54 -13.09
N THR A 148 1.23 -11.56 -12.80
CA THR A 148 2.19 -10.57 -13.33
C THR A 148 2.91 -11.11 -14.55
N ASN A 149 3.05 -10.29 -15.60
CA ASN A 149 3.63 -10.66 -16.89
C ASN A 149 3.16 -12.06 -17.37
N PRO A 150 1.85 -12.24 -17.60
CA PRO A 150 1.30 -13.53 -17.97
C PRO A 150 1.96 -14.04 -19.25
N MET A 151 2.26 -15.33 -19.31
CA MET A 151 2.74 -15.97 -20.53
C MET A 151 1.75 -15.71 -21.67
N ASP A 152 2.27 -15.50 -22.88
CA ASP A 152 1.42 -15.42 -24.06
C ASP A 152 0.69 -16.77 -24.25
N GLU A 153 -0.45 -16.70 -24.92
CA GLU A 153 -1.34 -17.85 -25.04
C GLU A 153 -0.70 -19.01 -25.81
N ALA A 154 0.19 -18.71 -26.76
CA ALA A 154 0.90 -19.74 -27.51
C ALA A 154 1.91 -20.48 -26.61
N THR A 155 2.68 -19.76 -25.79
CA THR A 155 3.59 -20.38 -24.81
C THR A 155 2.85 -21.26 -23.79
N LYS A 156 1.67 -20.82 -23.32
CA LYS A 156 0.85 -21.64 -22.42
C LYS A 156 0.40 -22.94 -23.08
N VAL A 157 -0.11 -22.86 -24.32
CA VAL A 157 -0.60 -24.03 -25.06
C VAL A 157 0.54 -25.01 -25.33
N VAL A 158 1.69 -24.51 -25.81
CA VAL A 158 2.87 -25.34 -26.08
C VAL A 158 3.31 -26.08 -24.81
N MET A 159 3.48 -25.37 -23.69
CA MET A 159 3.95 -25.97 -22.44
C MET A 159 2.98 -27.01 -21.87
N VAL A 160 1.67 -26.79 -22.03
CA VAL A 160 0.65 -27.77 -21.62
C VAL A 160 0.65 -28.99 -22.55
N MET A 161 0.91 -28.80 -23.84
CA MET A 161 0.88 -29.87 -24.84
C MET A 161 2.14 -30.73 -24.87
N THR A 162 3.33 -30.16 -24.60
CA THR A 162 4.61 -30.88 -24.66
C THR A 162 4.73 -32.03 -23.65
N GLU A 163 4.04 -31.92 -22.51
CA GLU A 163 4.12 -32.90 -21.41
C GLU A 163 2.88 -33.82 -21.32
N LEU A 164 2.02 -33.78 -22.34
CA LEU A 164 0.92 -34.75 -22.50
C LEU A 164 1.47 -36.09 -22.97
N LYS A 165 1.02 -37.17 -22.33
CA LYS A 165 1.42 -38.55 -22.68
C LYS A 165 0.55 -39.18 -23.75
N ASP A 166 -0.64 -38.61 -24.00
CA ASP A 166 -1.54 -39.09 -25.05
C ASP A 166 -1.11 -38.52 -26.41
N GLU A 167 -0.16 -39.21 -27.04
CA GLU A 167 0.28 -38.99 -28.42
C GLU A 167 -0.87 -38.89 -29.47
N PRO A 168 -2.07 -39.50 -29.28
CA PRO A 168 -3.19 -39.30 -30.20
C PRO A 168 -3.89 -37.95 -30.05
N VAL A 169 -3.78 -37.25 -28.91
CA VAL A 169 -4.54 -36.01 -28.63
C VAL A 169 -3.85 -34.77 -29.20
N THR A 170 -2.54 -34.83 -29.47
CA THR A 170 -1.78 -33.74 -30.11
C THR A 170 -2.20 -33.46 -31.56
N THR A 171 -2.98 -34.35 -32.18
CA THR A 171 -3.29 -34.29 -33.62
C THR A 171 -4.72 -33.80 -33.93
N TYR A 172 -5.59 -33.62 -32.93
CA TYR A 172 -7.04 -33.38 -33.16
C TYR A 172 -7.62 -32.12 -32.51
N LEU A 173 -6.80 -31.14 -32.08
CA LEU A 173 -7.28 -29.89 -31.49
C LEU A 173 -7.15 -28.66 -32.41
N PHE A 174 -7.29 -28.89 -33.72
CA PHE A 174 -7.59 -27.84 -34.71
C PHE A 174 -8.69 -28.29 -35.66
#